data_AF-A0A850QTG1-F1
#
_entry.id   AF-A0A850QTG1-F1
#
_cell.length_a   1.000
_cell.length_b   1.000
_cell.length_c   1.000
_cell.angle_alpha   90.00
_cell.angle_beta   90.00
_cell.angle_gamma   90.00
#
_symmetry.space_group_name_H-M   'P 1'
#
loop_
_entity.id
_entity.type
_entity.pdbx_description
1 polymer ?
#
loop_
_entity_poly.entity_id
_entity_poly.type
_entity_poly.pdbx_seq_one_letter_code
_entity_poly.pdbx_strand_id
1 'polypeptide(L)'
;ALDRGVEDKRLRLIGGPFADGGVEGFWVPAYMVEKDPSLATIAGIKKHAKLFVHPEDSGKSAFYTCPSGWNCQISAGNIFRALKLKQAGFELVDPGSGAGLAGSIAKAYERQQPWFGYYWAPTAVLGKYKMVKVDFDSGTDPEYFKSCLTQETCLDPKPSMYPTSQVDTVITESFANKAGDALKYLQQRALTNEQMNELLAWMEENQADGEIAMEHFLTDYESTWTAWFTPAQATKLKKALKNL
;
A
#
# COMPACT_ATOMS: atom_id res chain seq x y z
N ALA A 1 -2.69 18.39 -12.45
CA ALA A 1 -1.43 19.08 -12.84
C ALA A 1 -0.55 18.16 -13.69
N LEU A 2 -0.46 16.88 -13.29
CA LEU A 2 0.17 15.82 -14.08
C LEU A 2 -0.46 15.69 -15.48
N ASP A 3 -1.80 15.57 -15.56
CA ASP A 3 -2.51 15.41 -16.84
C ASP A 3 -2.20 16.54 -17.82
N ARG A 4 -2.31 17.80 -17.38
CA ARG A 4 -1.90 18.98 -18.16
C ARG A 4 -0.44 18.88 -18.61
N GLY A 5 0.47 18.41 -17.74
CA GLY A 5 1.87 18.21 -18.11
C GLY A 5 2.07 17.17 -19.21
N VAL A 6 1.23 16.14 -19.26
CA VAL A 6 1.22 15.13 -20.33
C VAL A 6 0.60 15.68 -21.61
N GLU A 7 -0.55 16.37 -21.51
CA GLU A 7 -1.22 17.04 -22.62
C GLU A 7 -0.32 18.08 -23.30
N ASP A 8 0.41 18.86 -22.51
CA ASP A 8 1.39 19.85 -22.97
C ASP A 8 2.68 19.23 -23.54
N LYS A 9 2.80 17.90 -23.53
CA LYS A 9 4.02 17.16 -23.92
C LYS A 9 5.27 17.57 -23.14
N ARG A 10 5.11 17.98 -21.89
CA ARG A 10 6.23 18.26 -20.97
C ARG A 10 6.63 17.00 -20.21
N LEU A 11 5.66 16.16 -19.88
CA LEU A 11 5.80 14.93 -19.11
C LEU A 11 5.31 13.73 -19.92
N ARG A 12 5.85 12.56 -19.59
CA ARG A 12 5.39 11.27 -20.11
C ARG A 12 5.27 10.27 -18.97
N LEU A 13 4.14 9.57 -18.92
CA LEU A 13 3.93 8.40 -18.08
C LEU A 13 4.39 7.16 -18.86
N ILE A 14 5.25 6.34 -18.27
CA ILE A 14 5.90 5.23 -18.99
C ILE A 14 5.67 3.86 -18.33
N GLY A 15 4.67 3.77 -17.45
CA GLY A 15 4.36 2.58 -16.65
C GLY A 15 4.70 2.78 -15.18
N GLY A 16 4.24 1.84 -14.35
CA GLY A 16 4.43 1.89 -12.90
C GLY A 16 5.59 1.03 -12.42
N PRO A 17 6.26 1.41 -11.31
CA PRO A 17 7.30 0.59 -10.71
C PRO A 17 6.72 -0.66 -10.01
N PHE A 18 5.39 -0.76 -9.89
CA PHE A 18 4.69 -1.84 -9.21
C PHE A 18 3.79 -2.61 -10.17
N ALA A 19 4.03 -3.92 -10.29
CA ALA A 19 3.28 -4.80 -11.19
C ALA A 19 1.80 -4.89 -10.81
N ASP A 20 1.48 -4.82 -9.51
CA ASP A 20 0.10 -4.89 -9.01
C ASP A 20 -0.49 -3.48 -8.72
N GLY A 21 0.23 -2.41 -9.07
CA GLY A 21 -0.07 -1.05 -8.63
C GLY A 21 0.05 -0.86 -7.12
N GLY A 22 -0.47 0.25 -6.60
CA GLY A 22 -0.62 0.45 -5.15
C GLY A 22 -1.85 -0.29 -4.63
N VAL A 23 -1.73 -0.91 -3.46
CA VAL A 23 -2.87 -1.56 -2.79
C VAL A 23 -3.24 -0.77 -1.56
N GLU A 24 -4.52 -0.45 -1.43
CA GLU A 24 -5.08 0.18 -0.25
C GLU A 24 -6.22 -0.68 0.30
N GLY A 25 -6.54 -0.50 1.59
CA GLY A 25 -7.58 -1.29 2.20
C GLY A 25 -7.70 -1.07 3.70
N PHE A 26 -8.70 -1.75 4.27
CA PHE A 26 -8.69 -1.99 5.70
C PHE A 26 -8.06 -3.35 5.96
N TRP A 27 -7.33 -3.46 7.06
CA TRP A 27 -6.49 -4.61 7.34
C TRP A 27 -6.69 -5.09 8.78
N VAL A 28 -6.42 -6.37 8.98
CA VAL A 28 -6.30 -7.00 10.31
C VAL A 28 -5.04 -7.88 10.35
N PRO A 29 -4.41 -8.09 11.51
CA PRO A 29 -3.31 -9.03 11.64
C PRO A 29 -3.68 -10.47 11.26
N ALA A 30 -2.82 -11.17 10.52
CA ALA A 30 -3.09 -12.52 10.03
C ALA A 30 -3.38 -13.52 11.17
N TYR A 31 -2.68 -13.43 12.31
CA TYR A 31 -2.94 -14.32 13.46
C TYR A 31 -4.37 -14.21 14.01
N MET A 32 -5.08 -13.11 13.77
CA MET A 32 -6.49 -12.99 14.17
C MET A 32 -7.36 -13.83 13.25
N VAL A 33 -7.11 -13.76 11.94
CA VAL A 33 -7.84 -14.51 10.91
C VAL A 33 -7.54 -16.00 11.01
N GLU A 34 -6.30 -16.38 11.33
CA GLU A 34 -5.93 -17.78 11.59
C GLU A 34 -6.71 -18.36 12.79
N LYS A 35 -6.98 -17.55 13.82
CA LYS A 35 -7.78 -17.96 14.99
C LYS A 35 -9.29 -17.92 14.72
N ASP A 36 -9.75 -16.95 13.95
CA ASP A 36 -11.14 -16.78 13.56
C ASP A 36 -11.22 -16.24 12.12
N PRO A 37 -11.43 -17.13 11.11
CA PRO A 37 -11.47 -16.75 9.71
C PRO A 37 -12.55 -15.73 9.36
N SER A 38 -13.59 -15.57 10.19
CA SER A 38 -14.64 -14.58 9.93
C SER A 38 -14.10 -13.15 9.94
N LEU A 39 -12.98 -12.90 10.64
CA LEU A 39 -12.32 -11.59 10.73
C LEU A 39 -11.67 -11.13 9.42
N ALA A 40 -11.58 -11.99 8.40
CA ALA A 40 -11.21 -11.59 7.05
C ALA A 40 -12.31 -10.77 6.34
N THR A 41 -13.52 -10.72 6.91
CA THR A 41 -14.68 -10.02 6.32
C THR A 41 -15.15 -8.88 7.21
N ILE A 42 -15.72 -7.83 6.61
CA ILE A 42 -16.27 -6.72 7.37
C ILE A 42 -17.45 -7.15 8.26
N ALA A 43 -18.21 -8.17 7.83
CA ALA A 43 -19.31 -8.73 8.60
C ALA A 43 -18.80 -9.38 9.89
N GLY A 44 -17.74 -10.18 9.82
CA GLY A 44 -17.10 -10.77 10.99
C GLY A 44 -16.51 -9.70 11.91
N ILE A 45 -15.79 -8.72 11.37
CA ILE A 45 -15.23 -7.61 12.17
C ILE A 45 -16.32 -6.86 12.95
N LYS A 46 -17.46 -6.55 12.32
CA LYS A 46 -18.60 -5.90 13.00
C LYS A 46 -19.18 -6.76 14.12
N LYS A 47 -19.36 -8.06 13.87
CA LYS A 47 -19.87 -9.00 14.87
C LYS A 47 -18.92 -9.11 16.08
N HIS A 48 -17.63 -8.95 15.85
CA HIS A 48 -16.58 -9.06 16.85
C HIS A 48 -15.97 -7.69 17.25
N ALA A 49 -16.70 -6.58 17.07
CA ALA A 49 -16.18 -5.22 17.25
C ALA A 49 -15.46 -5.02 18.60
N LYS A 50 -16.02 -5.58 19.68
CA LYS A 50 -15.47 -5.50 21.05
C LYS A 50 -14.05 -6.05 21.22
N LEU A 51 -13.53 -6.84 20.27
CA LEU A 51 -12.13 -7.26 20.28
C LEU A 51 -11.18 -6.07 20.11
N PHE A 52 -11.56 -5.11 19.27
CA PHE A 52 -10.72 -3.99 18.87
C PHE A 52 -10.85 -2.83 19.87
N VAL A 53 -10.45 -3.00 21.13
CA VAL A 53 -10.68 -1.98 22.18
C VAL A 53 -10.05 -0.63 21.81
N HIS A 54 -10.82 0.46 21.95
CA HIS A 54 -10.32 1.81 21.69
C HIS A 54 -9.28 2.23 22.74
N PRO A 55 -8.14 2.84 22.34
CA PRO A 55 -7.03 3.12 23.25
C PRO A 55 -7.38 4.12 24.37
N GLU A 56 -8.36 5.00 24.14
CA GLU A 56 -8.76 6.05 25.07
C GLU A 56 -10.16 5.82 25.69
N ASP A 57 -10.91 4.82 25.22
CA ASP A 57 -12.27 4.53 25.70
C ASP A 57 -12.56 3.03 25.62
N SER A 58 -12.46 2.32 26.75
CA SER A 58 -12.71 0.87 26.79
C SER A 58 -14.14 0.45 26.42
N GLY A 59 -15.09 1.40 26.38
CA GLY A 59 -16.47 1.17 25.94
C GLY A 59 -16.65 1.21 24.42
N LYS A 60 -15.62 1.56 23.66
CA LYS A 60 -15.65 1.72 22.20
C LYS A 60 -14.65 0.79 21.52
N SER A 61 -14.88 0.57 20.23
CA SER A 61 -13.96 -0.17 19.36
C SER A 61 -13.12 0.82 18.52
N ALA A 62 -11.87 0.52 18.25
CA ALA A 62 -10.96 1.34 17.44
C ALA A 62 -10.99 0.91 15.98
N PHE A 63 -11.10 1.91 15.11
CA PHE A 63 -10.67 1.84 13.73
C PHE A 63 -9.56 2.87 13.53
N TYR A 64 -8.34 2.42 13.22
CA TYR A 64 -7.22 3.32 12.93
C TYR A 64 -7.38 3.88 11.51
N THR A 65 -7.57 5.19 11.39
CA THR A 65 -7.77 5.84 10.08
C THR A 65 -6.44 6.26 9.44
N CYS A 66 -6.50 6.79 8.22
CA CYS A 66 -5.37 7.47 7.58
C CYS A 66 -5.04 8.78 8.32
N PRO A 67 -3.74 9.17 8.40
CA PRO A 67 -3.31 10.40 9.07
C PRO A 67 -4.06 11.65 8.60
N SER A 68 -4.30 12.57 9.54
CA SER A 68 -4.95 13.83 9.20
C SER A 68 -4.21 14.65 8.13
N GLY A 69 -4.97 15.19 7.18
CA GLY A 69 -4.47 15.99 6.06
C GLY A 69 -3.97 15.19 4.86
N TRP A 70 -4.00 13.86 4.91
CA TRP A 70 -3.73 13.01 3.76
C TRP A 70 -5.02 12.71 3.00
N ASN A 71 -4.94 12.53 1.67
CA ASN A 71 -6.10 12.22 0.84
C ASN A 71 -6.84 10.95 1.28
N CYS A 72 -6.11 9.94 1.78
CA CYS A 72 -6.72 8.70 2.26
C CYS A 72 -7.61 8.88 3.51
N GLN A 73 -7.50 10.00 4.23
CA GLN A 73 -8.37 10.32 5.36
C GLN A 73 -9.82 10.43 4.88
N ILE A 74 -10.02 11.05 3.72
CA ILE A 74 -11.34 11.25 3.12
C ILE A 74 -11.94 9.90 2.73
N SER A 75 -11.19 9.06 1.99
CA SER A 75 -11.66 7.74 1.56
C SER A 75 -11.89 6.78 2.73
N ALA A 76 -10.97 6.72 3.70
CA ALA A 76 -11.15 5.88 4.87
C ALA A 76 -12.36 6.31 5.70
N GLY A 77 -12.57 7.62 5.88
CA GLY A 77 -13.73 8.16 6.60
C GLY A 77 -15.06 7.90 5.86
N ASN A 78 -15.10 8.08 4.54
CA ASN A 78 -16.29 7.79 3.74
C ASN A 78 -16.63 6.30 3.75
N ILE A 79 -15.64 5.42 3.62
CA ILE A 79 -15.84 3.97 3.70
C ILE A 79 -16.27 3.55 5.11
N PHE A 80 -15.71 4.16 6.16
CA PHE A 80 -16.13 3.92 7.53
C PHE A 80 -17.62 4.24 7.75
N ARG A 81 -18.10 5.37 7.17
CA ARG A 81 -19.53 5.73 7.18
C ARG A 81 -20.37 4.77 6.34
N ALA A 82 -19.94 4.45 5.13
CA ALA A 82 -20.63 3.55 4.22
C ALA A 82 -20.83 2.15 4.82
N LEU A 83 -19.80 1.65 5.50
CA LEU A 83 -19.84 0.39 6.21
C LEU A 83 -20.59 0.49 7.55
N LYS A 84 -21.08 1.66 7.96
CA LYS A 84 -21.81 1.87 9.23
C LYS A 84 -21.02 1.42 10.46
N LEU A 85 -19.69 1.59 10.45
CA LEU A 85 -18.82 1.10 11.53
C LEU A 85 -19.10 1.79 12.87
N LYS A 86 -19.51 3.06 12.86
CA LYS A 86 -19.98 3.77 14.06
C LYS A 86 -21.16 3.06 14.74
N GLN A 87 -22.10 2.53 13.96
CA GLN A 87 -23.26 1.78 14.47
C GLN A 87 -22.85 0.41 15.04
N ALA A 88 -21.76 -0.16 14.53
CA ALA A 88 -21.16 -1.38 15.07
C ALA A 88 -20.30 -1.13 16.33
N GLY A 89 -20.17 0.12 16.79
CA GLY A 89 -19.46 0.48 18.01
C GLY A 89 -18.02 0.95 17.81
N PHE A 90 -17.58 1.15 16.56
CA PHE A 90 -16.26 1.70 16.27
C PHE A 90 -16.23 3.23 16.35
N GLU A 91 -15.08 3.78 16.73
CA GLU A 91 -14.72 5.18 16.60
C GLU A 91 -13.38 5.30 15.85
N LEU A 92 -13.17 6.43 15.19
CA LEU A 92 -11.94 6.71 14.45
C LEU A 92 -10.81 7.03 15.42
N VAL A 93 -9.68 6.37 15.24
CA VAL A 93 -8.41 6.71 15.89
C VAL A 93 -7.51 7.35 14.85
N ASP A 94 -7.21 8.64 15.02
CA ASP A 94 -6.22 9.32 14.18
C ASP A 94 -4.81 8.92 14.64
N PRO A 95 -3.99 8.29 13.77
CA PRO A 95 -2.62 7.94 14.12
C PRO A 95 -1.67 9.15 14.20
N GLY A 96 -2.12 10.34 13.78
CA GLY A 96 -1.37 11.60 13.76
C GLY A 96 -0.30 11.69 12.66
N SER A 97 0.28 10.57 12.25
CA SER A 97 1.27 10.50 11.17
C SER A 97 1.36 9.09 10.57
N GLY A 98 1.98 8.96 9.40
CA GLY A 98 2.28 7.65 8.80
C GLY A 98 3.13 6.76 9.72
N ALA A 99 4.12 7.35 10.41
CA ALA A 99 4.94 6.65 11.40
C ALA A 99 4.12 6.18 12.61
N GLY A 100 3.16 7.00 13.08
CA GLY A 100 2.23 6.61 14.14
C GLY A 100 1.34 5.43 13.75
N LEU A 101 0.85 5.42 12.50
CA LEU A 101 0.03 4.34 11.97
C LEU A 101 0.83 3.03 11.87
N ALA A 102 2.02 3.10 11.27
CA ALA A 102 2.99 2.01 11.22
C ALA A 102 3.30 1.44 12.62
N GLY A 103 3.60 2.31 13.58
CA GLY A 103 3.87 1.93 14.96
C GLY A 103 2.68 1.28 15.67
N SER A 104 1.44 1.68 15.33
CA SER A 104 0.23 1.06 15.88
C SER A 104 0.06 -0.40 15.42
N ILE A 105 0.36 -0.67 14.13
CA ILE A 105 0.34 -2.03 13.56
C ILE A 105 1.43 -2.87 14.23
N ALA A 106 2.68 -2.37 14.26
CA ALA A 106 3.81 -3.06 14.85
C ALA A 106 3.54 -3.43 16.32
N LYS A 107 3.11 -2.45 17.14
CA LYS A 107 2.78 -2.67 18.54
C LYS A 107 1.72 -3.73 18.73
N ALA A 108 0.65 -3.69 17.92
CA ALA A 108 -0.42 -4.67 18.04
C ALA A 108 0.08 -6.07 17.66
N TYR A 109 0.83 -6.17 16.57
CA TYR A 109 1.32 -7.44 16.05
C TYR A 109 2.28 -8.14 17.02
N GLU A 110 3.29 -7.41 17.51
CA GLU A 110 4.29 -7.92 18.47
C GLU A 110 3.67 -8.38 19.79
N ARG A 111 2.52 -7.80 20.17
CA ARG A 111 1.79 -8.13 21.39
C ARG A 111 0.62 -9.08 21.16
N GLN A 112 0.44 -9.58 19.93
CA GLN A 112 -0.72 -10.36 19.49
C GLN A 112 -2.07 -9.73 19.87
N GLN A 113 -2.16 -8.39 19.83
CA GLN A 113 -3.35 -7.62 20.19
C GLN A 113 -4.25 -7.37 18.97
N PRO A 114 -5.58 -7.29 19.15
CA PRO A 114 -6.46 -6.89 18.06
C PRO A 114 -6.11 -5.54 17.44
N TRP A 115 -6.09 -5.47 16.10
CA TRP A 115 -5.91 -4.22 15.35
C TRP A 115 -6.78 -4.23 14.10
N PHE A 116 -7.44 -3.11 13.81
CA PHE A 116 -8.24 -2.91 12.62
C PHE A 116 -8.13 -1.46 12.16
N GLY A 117 -7.83 -1.24 10.89
CA GLY A 117 -7.60 0.09 10.37
C GLY A 117 -7.26 0.14 8.89
N TYR A 118 -7.16 1.36 8.36
CA TYR A 118 -6.66 1.64 7.03
C TYR A 118 -5.14 1.43 6.95
N TYR A 119 -4.67 0.88 5.83
CA TYR A 119 -3.26 0.90 5.47
C TYR A 119 -3.05 0.65 3.97
N TRP A 120 -1.80 0.74 3.50
CA TRP A 120 -1.44 0.60 2.09
C TRP A 120 -0.16 -0.24 1.87
N ALA A 121 -0.01 -0.72 0.63
CA ALA A 121 1.16 -1.41 0.12
C ALA A 121 1.65 -0.75 -1.19
N PRO A 122 2.96 -0.77 -1.47
CA PRO A 122 3.98 -1.43 -0.65
C PRO A 122 4.51 -0.56 0.50
N THR A 123 4.85 -1.18 1.63
CA THR A 123 5.49 -0.57 2.81
C THR A 123 6.29 -1.60 3.61
N ALA A 124 7.32 -1.16 4.36
CA ALA A 124 8.11 -2.03 5.24
C ALA A 124 7.24 -2.75 6.29
N VAL A 125 6.24 -2.06 6.85
CA VAL A 125 5.35 -2.61 7.87
C VAL A 125 4.55 -3.82 7.35
N LEU A 126 4.07 -3.79 6.11
CA LEU A 126 3.39 -4.95 5.51
C LEU A 126 4.36 -6.04 5.04
N GLY A 127 5.65 -5.73 4.87
CA GLY A 127 6.68 -6.75 4.68
C GLY A 127 7.04 -7.47 5.98
N LYS A 128 7.08 -6.73 7.09
CA LYS A 128 7.46 -7.27 8.41
C LYS A 128 6.31 -7.99 9.10
N TYR A 129 5.09 -7.48 8.96
CA TYR A 129 3.90 -7.99 9.64
C TYR A 129 2.87 -8.50 8.64
N LYS A 130 2.55 -9.78 8.73
CA LYS A 130 1.56 -10.41 7.84
C LYS A 130 0.16 -9.91 8.17
N MET A 131 -0.40 -9.09 7.30
CA MET A 131 -1.76 -8.56 7.45
C MET A 131 -2.69 -9.18 6.41
N VAL A 132 -3.96 -9.29 6.74
CA VAL A 132 -5.03 -9.72 5.84
C VAL A 132 -5.87 -8.51 5.48
N LYS A 133 -6.03 -8.25 4.17
CA LYS A 133 -6.94 -7.21 3.68
C LYS A 133 -8.38 -7.69 3.91
N VAL A 134 -9.17 -6.84 4.56
CA VAL A 134 -10.55 -7.12 4.90
C VAL A 134 -11.43 -7.02 3.66
N ASP A 135 -12.20 -8.06 3.39
CA ASP A 135 -13.21 -8.06 2.34
C ASP A 135 -14.50 -7.38 2.83
N PHE A 136 -14.95 -6.40 2.06
CA PHE A 136 -16.19 -5.67 2.35
C PHE A 136 -17.43 -6.35 1.77
N ASP A 137 -17.27 -7.39 0.94
CA ASP A 137 -18.33 -8.05 0.17
C ASP A 137 -19.11 -7.08 -0.73
N SER A 138 -18.46 -5.98 -1.12
CA SER A 138 -19.05 -4.91 -1.94
C SER A 138 -18.61 -4.93 -3.39
N GLY A 139 -17.56 -5.71 -3.71
CA GLY A 139 -16.79 -5.51 -4.93
C GLY A 139 -16.07 -4.16 -4.97
N THR A 140 -15.47 -3.84 -6.12
CA THR A 140 -14.75 -2.59 -6.39
C THR A 140 -15.46 -1.81 -7.48
N ASP A 141 -15.71 -0.51 -7.25
CA ASP A 141 -16.24 0.43 -8.25
C ASP A 141 -15.29 1.64 -8.34
N PRO A 142 -14.31 1.62 -9.28
CA PRO A 142 -13.30 2.68 -9.38
C PRO A 142 -13.89 4.06 -9.68
N GLU A 143 -14.92 4.14 -10.52
CA GLU A 143 -15.55 5.41 -10.90
C GLU A 143 -16.34 6.01 -9.73
N TYR A 144 -17.10 5.18 -9.00
CA TYR A 144 -17.77 5.62 -7.78
C TYR A 144 -16.78 6.00 -6.68
N PHE A 145 -15.72 5.20 -6.52
CA PHE A 145 -14.67 5.48 -5.53
C PHE A 145 -14.08 6.88 -5.77
N LYS A 146 -13.73 7.20 -7.01
CA LYS A 146 -13.19 8.51 -7.39
C LYS A 146 -14.21 9.66 -7.30
N SER A 147 -15.45 9.43 -7.71
CA SER A 147 -16.47 10.48 -7.76
C SER A 147 -17.17 10.75 -6.43
N CYS A 148 -17.11 9.84 -5.47
CA CYS A 148 -17.71 10.00 -4.14
C CYS A 148 -16.74 9.68 -3.01
N LEU A 149 -16.18 8.47 -2.93
CA LEU A 149 -15.44 8.06 -1.73
C LEU A 149 -14.19 8.90 -1.47
N THR A 150 -13.57 9.49 -2.49
CA THR A 150 -12.44 10.43 -2.31
C THR A 150 -12.85 11.90 -2.17
N GLN A 151 -14.16 12.21 -2.17
CA GLN A 151 -14.69 13.57 -2.08
C GLN A 151 -15.19 13.90 -0.67
N GLU A 152 -14.81 15.06 -0.13
CA GLU A 152 -15.33 15.55 1.15
C GLU A 152 -16.86 15.79 1.11
N THR A 153 -17.39 16.09 -0.08
CA THR A 153 -18.81 16.39 -0.31
C THR A 153 -19.69 15.16 -0.53
N CYS A 154 -19.16 13.94 -0.40
CA CYS A 154 -19.93 12.71 -0.57
C CYS A 154 -20.92 12.55 0.60
N LEU A 155 -22.20 12.89 0.37
CA LEU A 155 -23.20 12.93 1.44
C LEU A 155 -23.59 11.53 1.93
N ASP A 156 -23.88 10.61 0.99
CA ASP A 156 -24.36 9.24 1.24
C ASP A 156 -23.42 8.20 0.62
N PRO A 157 -22.28 7.90 1.28
CA PRO A 157 -21.29 6.97 0.75
C PRO A 157 -21.80 5.52 0.83
N LYS A 158 -21.55 4.74 -0.23
CA LYS A 158 -21.86 3.31 -0.34
C LYS A 158 -20.59 2.47 -0.24
N PRO A 159 -20.67 1.23 0.28
CA PRO A 159 -19.50 0.37 0.38
C PRO A 159 -18.88 0.11 -0.99
N SER A 160 -17.56 0.25 -1.08
CA SER A 160 -16.75 -0.19 -2.20
C SER A 160 -15.36 -0.55 -1.66
N MET A 161 -14.75 -1.60 -2.21
CA MET A 161 -13.34 -1.89 -1.99
C MET A 161 -12.50 -0.78 -2.64
N TYR A 162 -11.27 -0.61 -2.15
CA TYR A 162 -10.31 0.28 -2.79
C TYR A 162 -9.96 -0.27 -4.18
N PRO A 163 -10.01 0.54 -5.25
CA PRO A 163 -9.42 0.18 -6.52
C PRO A 163 -7.90 0.11 -6.39
N THR A 164 -7.24 -0.56 -7.34
CA THR A 164 -5.79 -0.47 -7.46
C THR A 164 -5.38 0.97 -7.68
N SER A 165 -4.50 1.48 -6.84
CA SER A 165 -3.98 2.84 -6.93
C SER A 165 -2.91 2.92 -8.01
N GLN A 166 -3.02 3.90 -8.90
CA GLN A 166 -2.01 4.10 -9.94
C GLN A 166 -0.74 4.69 -9.32
N VAL A 167 0.39 4.03 -9.57
CA VAL A 167 1.71 4.52 -9.21
C VAL A 167 2.51 4.58 -10.50
N ASP A 168 2.80 5.79 -10.98
CA ASP A 168 3.43 5.99 -12.28
C ASP A 168 4.89 6.43 -12.15
N THR A 169 5.73 5.90 -13.04
CA THR A 169 7.03 6.51 -13.34
C THR A 169 6.80 7.68 -14.27
N VAL A 170 7.05 8.89 -13.77
CA VAL A 170 6.90 10.15 -14.51
C VAL A 170 8.26 10.64 -14.98
N ILE A 171 8.43 10.84 -16.29
CA ILE A 171 9.66 11.39 -16.87
C ILE A 171 9.38 12.64 -17.70
N THR A 172 10.42 13.42 -18.00
CA THR A 172 10.31 14.52 -18.97
C THR A 172 10.30 13.99 -20.40
N GLU A 173 9.59 14.69 -21.28
CA GLU A 173 9.54 14.36 -22.71
C GLU A 173 10.94 14.42 -23.35
N SER A 174 11.77 15.38 -22.91
CA SER A 174 13.16 15.49 -23.37
C SER A 174 14.02 14.29 -23.01
N PHE A 175 13.81 13.69 -21.83
CA PHE A 175 14.50 12.46 -21.43
C PHE A 175 14.00 11.29 -22.25
N ALA A 176 12.68 11.15 -22.42
CA ALA A 176 12.07 10.09 -23.21
C ALA A 176 12.66 10.00 -24.63
N ASN A 177 12.93 11.15 -25.25
CA ASN A 177 13.46 11.21 -26.63
C ASN A 177 14.96 10.90 -26.73
N LYS A 178 15.72 10.90 -25.62
CA LYS A 178 17.18 10.71 -25.61
C LYS A 178 17.64 9.45 -24.86
N ALA A 179 16.79 8.89 -24.01
CA ALA A 179 17.17 7.86 -23.04
C ALA A 179 17.46 6.48 -23.65
N GLY A 180 17.01 6.20 -24.88
CA GLY A 180 17.31 4.95 -25.58
C GLY A 180 16.97 3.71 -24.75
N ASP A 181 17.97 2.88 -24.44
CA ASP A 181 17.78 1.67 -23.64
C ASP A 181 17.39 1.95 -22.18
N ALA A 182 17.73 3.12 -21.62
CA ALA A 182 17.30 3.50 -20.27
C ALA A 182 15.77 3.72 -20.21
N LEU A 183 15.15 4.20 -21.30
CA LEU A 183 13.70 4.30 -21.38
C LEU A 183 13.06 2.90 -21.35
N LYS A 184 13.60 1.96 -22.14
CA LYS A 184 13.10 0.58 -22.17
C LYS A 184 13.20 -0.09 -20.80
N TYR A 185 14.30 0.12 -20.08
CA TYR A 185 14.47 -0.35 -18.71
C TYR A 185 13.36 0.19 -17.80
N LEU A 186 13.12 1.51 -17.80
CA LEU A 186 12.09 2.10 -16.95
C LEU A 186 10.67 1.62 -17.31
N GLN A 187 10.42 1.26 -18.57
CA GLN A 187 9.15 0.67 -19.02
C GLN A 187 8.99 -0.80 -18.61
N GLN A 188 10.09 -1.54 -18.46
CA GLN A 188 10.08 -2.97 -18.12
C GLN A 188 10.21 -3.24 -16.62
N ARG A 189 10.86 -2.33 -15.89
CA ARG A 189 11.13 -2.50 -14.45
C ARG A 189 9.85 -2.39 -13.65
N ALA A 190 9.41 -3.52 -13.11
CA ALA A 190 8.35 -3.59 -12.13
C ALA A 190 8.69 -4.62 -11.05
N LEU A 191 8.32 -4.31 -9.81
CA LEU A 191 8.33 -5.22 -8.67
C LEU A 191 6.89 -5.49 -8.24
N THR A 192 6.60 -6.69 -7.72
CA THR A 192 5.31 -6.90 -7.04
C THR A 192 5.29 -6.16 -5.70
N ASN A 193 4.09 -5.98 -5.14
CA ASN A 193 3.97 -5.42 -3.79
C ASN A 193 4.70 -6.30 -2.76
N GLU A 194 4.63 -7.61 -2.92
CA GLU A 194 5.31 -8.57 -2.04
C GLU A 194 6.84 -8.38 -2.09
N GLN A 195 7.42 -8.34 -3.29
CA GLN A 195 8.87 -8.12 -3.45
C GLN A 195 9.32 -6.78 -2.86
N MET A 196 8.55 -5.70 -3.10
CA MET A 196 8.89 -4.39 -2.54
C MET A 196 8.70 -4.34 -1.03
N ASN A 197 7.67 -4.99 -0.49
CA ASN A 197 7.45 -5.11 0.95
C ASN A 197 8.61 -5.81 1.65
N GLU A 198 9.05 -6.95 1.11
CA GLU A 198 10.21 -7.72 1.62
C GLU A 198 11.48 -6.86 1.61
N LEU A 199 11.77 -6.20 0.49
CA LEU A 199 12.95 -5.34 0.38
C LEU A 199 12.90 -4.17 1.37
N LEU A 200 11.76 -3.50 1.52
CA LEU A 200 11.60 -2.38 2.46
C LEU A 200 11.72 -2.85 3.91
N ALA A 201 11.18 -4.02 4.25
CA ALA A 201 11.32 -4.59 5.58
C ALA A 201 12.79 -4.94 5.88
N TRP A 202 13.50 -5.55 4.92
CA TRP A 202 14.92 -5.83 5.03
C TRP A 202 15.74 -4.54 5.21
N MET A 203 15.42 -3.49 4.45
CA MET A 203 16.09 -2.20 4.58
C MET A 203 15.94 -1.62 5.99
N GLU A 204 14.74 -1.67 6.55
CA GLU A 204 14.47 -1.18 7.91
C GLU A 204 15.20 -2.03 8.96
N GLU A 205 15.18 -3.36 8.85
CA GLU A 205 15.86 -4.25 9.79
C GLU A 205 17.37 -4.10 9.79
N ASN A 206 17.95 -3.87 8.62
CA ASN A 206 19.40 -3.72 8.45
C ASN A 206 19.88 -2.27 8.50
N GLN A 207 18.97 -1.32 8.71
CA GLN A 207 19.24 0.12 8.62
C GLN A 207 19.97 0.48 7.30
N ALA A 208 19.59 -0.21 6.23
CA ALA A 208 20.19 -0.06 4.92
C ALA A 208 19.65 1.19 4.23
N ASP A 209 20.55 1.99 3.69
CA ASP A 209 20.18 3.05 2.76
C ASP A 209 19.92 2.49 1.35
N GLY A 210 19.67 3.39 0.39
CA GLY A 210 19.39 3.00 -0.99
C GLY A 210 20.55 2.31 -1.70
N GLU A 211 21.80 2.59 -1.35
CA GLU A 211 22.97 1.96 -1.99
C GLU A 211 23.12 0.52 -1.49
N ILE A 212 23.06 0.32 -0.17
CA ILE A 212 23.12 -1.02 0.44
C ILE A 212 21.94 -1.87 -0.04
N ALA A 213 20.74 -1.29 -0.13
CA ALA A 213 19.56 -1.98 -0.66
C ALA A 213 19.71 -2.37 -2.13
N MET A 214 20.34 -1.51 -2.94
CA MET A 214 20.63 -1.81 -4.34
C MET A 214 21.59 -2.98 -4.48
N GLU A 215 22.66 -3.02 -3.69
CA GLU A 215 23.63 -4.13 -3.71
C GLU A 215 22.99 -5.45 -3.29
N HIS A 216 22.24 -5.44 -2.20
CA HIS A 216 21.47 -6.60 -1.73
C HIS A 216 20.47 -7.07 -2.79
N PHE A 217 19.69 -6.14 -3.36
CA PHE A 217 18.71 -6.47 -4.40
C PHE A 217 19.37 -7.08 -5.64
N LEU A 218 20.46 -6.48 -6.13
CA LEU A 218 21.14 -6.96 -7.33
C LEU A 218 21.84 -8.32 -7.10
N THR A 219 22.28 -8.60 -5.88
CA THR A 219 22.93 -9.87 -5.53
C THR A 219 21.92 -10.99 -5.33
N ASP A 220 20.85 -10.74 -4.57
CA ASP A 220 19.98 -11.80 -4.06
C ASP A 220 18.72 -12.02 -4.92
N TYR A 221 18.34 -11.03 -5.75
CA TYR A 221 17.12 -11.07 -6.56
C TYR A 221 17.44 -11.16 -8.07
N GLU A 222 18.48 -11.91 -8.45
CA GLU A 222 18.93 -12.08 -9.84
C GLU A 222 17.80 -12.47 -10.80
N SER A 223 16.95 -13.42 -10.42
CA SER A 223 15.82 -13.87 -11.24
C SER A 223 14.81 -12.76 -11.54
N THR A 224 14.68 -11.80 -10.63
CA THR A 224 13.73 -10.68 -10.77
C THR A 224 14.26 -9.66 -11.75
N TRP A 225 15.47 -9.14 -11.52
CA TRP A 225 15.95 -8.03 -12.33
C TRP A 225 16.45 -8.48 -13.71
N THR A 226 16.89 -9.72 -13.88
CA THR A 226 17.32 -10.22 -15.20
C THR A 226 16.19 -10.26 -16.21
N ALA A 227 14.93 -10.37 -15.77
CA ALA A 227 13.75 -10.31 -16.63
C ALA A 227 13.52 -8.91 -17.24
N TRP A 228 14.11 -7.86 -16.67
CA TRP A 228 14.00 -6.48 -17.15
C TRP A 228 15.01 -6.12 -18.24
N PHE A 229 15.83 -7.08 -18.67
CA PHE A 229 16.92 -6.85 -19.59
C PHE A 229 16.96 -7.92 -20.68
N THR A 230 17.56 -7.58 -21.82
CA THR A 230 17.96 -8.60 -22.80
C THR A 230 19.05 -9.51 -22.22
N PRO A 231 19.21 -10.75 -22.73
CA PRO A 231 20.25 -11.68 -22.24
C PRO A 231 21.67 -11.10 -22.24
N ALA A 232 22.00 -10.29 -23.26
CA ALA A 232 23.30 -9.62 -23.37
C ALA A 232 23.49 -8.54 -22.29
N GLN A 233 22.46 -7.72 -22.03
CA GLN A 233 22.48 -6.70 -20.98
C GLN A 233 22.56 -7.36 -19.59
N ALA A 234 21.76 -8.40 -19.34
CA ALA A 234 21.78 -9.14 -18.09
C ALA A 234 23.18 -9.74 -17.81
N THR A 235 23.81 -10.34 -18.83
CA THR A 235 25.18 -10.89 -18.70
C THR A 235 26.20 -9.81 -18.39
N LYS A 236 26.09 -8.62 -19.01
CA LYS A 236 26.96 -7.47 -18.73
C LYS A 236 26.80 -7.02 -17.27
N LEU A 237 25.57 -6.95 -16.76
CA LEU A 237 25.29 -6.57 -15.38
C LEU A 237 25.82 -7.61 -14.40
N LYS A 238 25.58 -8.91 -14.61
CA LYS A 238 26.16 -9.99 -13.78
C LYS A 238 27.69 -9.91 -13.71
N LYS A 239 28.35 -9.57 -14.82
CA LYS A 239 29.81 -9.39 -14.83
C LYS A 239 30.25 -8.17 -14.04
N ALA A 240 29.50 -7.08 -14.08
CA ALA A 240 29.78 -5.88 -13.30
C ALA A 240 29.61 -6.15 -11.79
N LEU A 241 28.57 -6.88 -11.40
CA LEU A 241 28.28 -7.25 -10.00
C LEU A 241 29.38 -8.09 -9.35
N LYS A 242 30.08 -8.93 -10.11
CA LYS A 242 31.22 -9.71 -9.60
C LYS A 242 32.42 -8.84 -9.16
N ASN A 243 32.39 -7.55 -9.46
CA ASN A 243 33.44 -6.60 -9.11
C ASN A 243 32.95 -5.53 -8.11
N LEU A 244 31.73 -5.65 -7.56
CA LEU A 244 31.35 -4.98 -6.32
C LEU A 244 31.98 -5.72 -5.14
#